data_AF-A0A967Z726-F1
#
_entry.id   AF-A0A967Z726-F1
#
_cell.length_a   1.000
_cell.length_b   1.000
_cell.length_c   1.000
_cell.angle_alpha   90.00
_cell.angle_beta   90.00
_cell.angle_gamma   90.00
#
_symmetry.space_group_name_H-M   'P 1'
#
loop_
_entity.id
_entity.type
_entity.pdbx_description
1 polymer ?
#
loop_
_entity_poly.entity_id
_entity_poly.type
_entity_poly.pdbx_seq_one_letter_code
_entity_poly.pdbx_strand_id
1 'polypeptide(L)'
;MSRKALKAMKQRVRELTFRTRGRRIEQVVAELRSYLLGWKAYFDFAEVRSIFKELDSWVKRRLRCYLWKQWGGRGYRELRKRGVSRDLAW
;
A
#
# COMPACT_ATOMS: atom_id res chain seq x y z
N MET A 1 20.53 -3.83 -7.55
CA MET A 1 20.01 -3.22 -6.30
C MET A 1 20.43 -4.05 -5.08
N SER A 2 20.93 -3.42 -4.00
CA SER A 2 21.35 -4.16 -2.79
C SER A 2 20.17 -4.70 -1.99
N ARG A 3 20.29 -5.92 -1.44
CA ARG A 3 19.32 -6.51 -0.49
C ARG A 3 19.03 -5.59 0.70
N LYS A 4 20.04 -4.82 1.16
CA LYS A 4 19.91 -3.87 2.26
C LYS A 4 18.97 -2.71 1.91
N ALA A 5 19.08 -2.15 0.70
CA ALA A 5 18.23 -1.08 0.23
C ALA A 5 16.76 -1.52 0.09
N LEU A 6 16.53 -2.75 -0.44
CA LEU A 6 15.18 -3.31 -0.51
C LEU A 6 14.55 -3.50 0.87
N LYS A 7 15.33 -3.98 1.84
CA LYS A 7 14.86 -4.19 3.21
C LYS A 7 14.50 -2.86 3.88
N ALA A 8 15.35 -1.85 3.74
CA ALA A 8 15.10 -0.50 4.26
C ALA A 8 13.83 0.10 3.65
N MET A 9 13.63 -0.06 2.34
CA MET A 9 12.44 0.43 1.67
C MET A 9 11.17 -0.28 2.12
N LYS A 10 11.17 -1.62 2.19
CA LYS A 10 10.05 -2.38 2.75
C LYS A 10 9.78 -1.98 4.20
N GLN A 11 10.81 -1.67 4.99
CA GLN A 11 10.63 -1.20 6.36
C GLN A 11 9.94 0.18 6.40
N ARG A 12 10.39 1.13 5.58
CA ARG A 12 9.78 2.45 5.53
C ARG A 12 8.33 2.41 5.05
N VAL A 13 8.02 1.60 4.04
CA VAL A 13 6.63 1.38 3.61
C VAL A 13 5.80 0.78 4.75
N ARG A 14 6.36 -0.13 5.55
CA ARG A 14 5.64 -0.70 6.70
C ARG A 14 5.24 0.36 7.72
N GLU A 15 6.15 1.26 8.05
CA GLU A 15 5.92 2.38 8.98
C GLU A 15 4.82 3.31 8.46
N LEU A 16 4.92 3.69 7.18
CA LEU A 16 3.94 4.59 6.56
C LEU A 16 2.53 4.00 6.53
N THR A 17 2.42 2.69 6.35
CA THR A 17 1.15 1.96 6.18
C THR A 17 0.74 1.13 7.41
N PHE A 18 1.24 1.48 8.60
CA PHE A 18 0.89 0.77 9.85
C PHE A 18 -0.60 0.96 10.20
N ARG A 19 -1.31 -0.14 10.54
CA ARG A 19 -2.79 -0.19 10.54
C ARG A 19 -3.47 0.63 11.64
N THR A 20 -2.77 1.04 12.69
CA THR A 20 -3.33 1.81 13.82
C THR A 20 -2.83 3.26 13.86
N ARG A 21 -2.41 3.81 12.72
CA ARG A 21 -1.86 5.17 12.63
C ARG A 21 -2.90 6.30 12.78
N GLY A 22 -4.20 5.98 12.68
CA GLY A 22 -5.29 6.94 12.87
C GLY A 22 -5.38 8.06 11.82
N ARG A 23 -4.68 7.95 10.68
CA ARG A 23 -4.68 8.93 9.60
C ARG A 23 -5.75 8.61 8.56
N ARG A 24 -6.16 9.60 7.77
CA ARG A 24 -7.02 9.36 6.61
C ARG A 24 -6.22 8.57 5.55
N ILE A 25 -6.88 7.70 4.80
CA ILE A 25 -6.20 6.86 3.79
C ILE A 25 -5.51 7.73 2.72
N GLU A 26 -6.09 8.87 2.37
CA GLU A 26 -5.55 9.82 1.40
C GLU A 26 -4.19 10.37 1.85
N GLN A 27 -4.04 10.66 3.15
CA GLN A 27 -2.78 11.11 3.73
C GLN A 27 -1.72 10.00 3.66
N VAL A 28 -2.10 8.76 4.02
CA VAL A 28 -1.21 7.60 3.95
C VAL A 28 -0.74 7.36 2.51
N VAL A 29 -1.65 7.48 1.54
CA VAL A 29 -1.33 7.31 0.11
C VAL A 29 -0.42 8.45 -0.38
N ALA A 30 -0.65 9.69 0.03
CA ALA A 30 0.19 10.82 -0.35
C ALA A 30 1.63 10.69 0.19
N GLU A 31 1.78 10.35 1.47
CA GLU A 31 3.08 10.09 2.09
C GLU A 31 3.82 8.94 1.40
N LEU A 32 3.10 7.84 1.13
CA LEU A 32 3.65 6.69 0.44
C LEU A 32 4.07 7.01 -0.99
N ARG A 33 3.27 7.79 -1.74
CA ARG A 33 3.57 8.23 -3.10
C ARG A 33 4.85 9.07 -3.12
N SER A 34 4.96 10.07 -2.24
CA SER A 34 6.14 10.93 -2.15
C SER A 34 7.41 10.09 -1.91
N TYR A 35 7.35 9.17 -0.94
CA TYR A 35 8.46 8.27 -0.64
C TYR A 35 8.84 7.37 -1.82
N LEU A 36 7.85 6.72 -2.46
CA LEU A 36 8.10 5.79 -3.57
C LEU A 36 8.62 6.50 -4.82
N LEU A 37 8.18 7.74 -5.09
CA LEU A 37 8.70 8.54 -6.20
C LEU A 37 10.19 8.89 -5.99
N GLY A 38 10.55 9.35 -4.78
CA GLY A 38 11.95 9.63 -4.45
C GLY A 38 12.81 8.36 -4.50
N TRP A 39 12.29 7.26 -3.97
CA TRP A 39 12.95 5.96 -4.04
C TRP A 39 13.14 5.48 -5.50
N LYS A 40 12.09 5.60 -6.32
CA LYS A 40 12.17 5.26 -7.75
C LYS A 40 13.23 6.11 -8.44
N ALA A 41 13.23 7.44 -8.29
CA ALA A 41 14.20 8.31 -8.94
C ALA A 41 15.66 7.96 -8.58
N TYR A 42 15.90 7.52 -7.35
CA TYR A 42 17.23 7.08 -6.90
C TYR A 42 17.63 5.70 -7.48
N PHE A 43 16.67 4.80 -7.73
CA PHE A 43 16.92 3.44 -8.20
C PHE A 43 16.51 3.18 -9.66
N ASP A 44 16.08 4.20 -10.42
CA ASP A 44 15.50 4.10 -11.78
C ASP A 44 16.49 3.59 -12.83
N PHE A 45 17.80 3.58 -12.51
CA PHE A 45 18.85 2.99 -13.34
C PHE A 45 18.98 1.47 -13.21
N ALA A 46 18.23 0.82 -12.31
CA ALA A 46 18.27 -0.63 -12.13
C ALA A 46 17.07 -1.29 -12.84
N GLU A 47 17.31 -1.86 -14.03
CA GLU A 47 16.35 -2.55 -14.90
C GLU A 47 15.70 -3.82 -14.30
N VAL A 48 14.98 -3.72 -13.18
CA VAL A 48 14.31 -4.90 -12.60
C VAL A 48 12.80 -4.70 -12.52
N ARG A 49 12.16 -4.71 -13.69
CA ARG A 49 10.69 -4.64 -13.85
C ARG A 49 9.92 -5.67 -13.00
N SER A 50 10.49 -6.87 -12.79
CA SER A 50 9.86 -7.92 -11.98
C SER A 50 9.73 -7.55 -10.50
N ILE A 51 10.77 -6.97 -9.89
CA ILE A 51 10.76 -6.53 -8.48
C ILE A 51 9.68 -5.44 -8.27
N PHE A 52 9.48 -4.54 -9.23
CA PHE A 52 8.47 -3.51 -9.13
C PHE A 52 7.05 -4.08 -9.10
N LYS A 53 6.75 -5.14 -9.86
CA LYS A 53 5.43 -5.79 -9.87
C LYS A 53 5.11 -6.44 -8.52
N GLU A 54 6.07 -7.16 -7.95
CA GLU A 54 5.92 -7.77 -6.62
C GLU A 54 5.76 -6.72 -5.53
N LEU A 55 6.55 -5.63 -5.61
CA LEU A 55 6.47 -4.53 -4.66
C LEU A 55 5.13 -3.82 -4.73
N ASP A 56 4.63 -3.53 -5.93
CA ASP A 56 3.33 -2.89 -6.14
C ASP A 56 2.19 -3.75 -5.56
N SER A 57 2.22 -5.06 -5.83
CA SER A 57 1.25 -6.01 -5.27
C SER A 57 1.31 -6.05 -3.74
N TRP A 58 2.51 -6.01 -3.18
CA TRP A 58 2.72 -5.98 -1.74
C TRP A 58 2.23 -4.67 -1.10
N VAL A 59 2.51 -3.51 -1.71
CA VAL A 59 2.01 -2.20 -1.29
C VAL A 59 0.48 -2.15 -1.31
N LYS A 60 -0.14 -2.55 -2.42
CA LYS A 60 -1.61 -2.59 -2.57
C LYS A 60 -2.26 -3.46 -1.51
N ARG A 61 -1.67 -4.62 -1.20
CA ARG A 61 -2.16 -5.49 -0.11
C ARG A 61 -2.14 -4.77 1.24
N ARG A 62 -1.10 -4.00 1.55
CA ARG A 62 -1.02 -3.23 2.80
C ARG A 62 -2.08 -2.14 2.89
N LEU A 63 -2.30 -1.40 1.80
CA LEU A 63 -3.35 -0.38 1.75
C LEU A 63 -4.76 -0.99 1.90
N ARG A 64 -5.02 -2.14 1.26
CA ARG A 64 -6.29 -2.88 1.48
C ARG A 64 -6.47 -3.28 2.94
N CYS A 65 -5.42 -3.82 3.58
CA CYS A 65 -5.47 -4.17 5.00
C CYS A 65 -5.69 -2.94 5.90
N TYR A 66 -5.13 -1.78 5.55
CA TYR A 66 -5.34 -0.53 6.26
C TYR A 66 -6.80 -0.08 6.15
N LEU A 67 -7.35 -0.01 4.94
CA LEU A 67 -8.75 0.33 4.67
C LEU A 67 -9.70 -0.62 5.42
N TRP A 68 -9.46 -1.93 5.35
CA TRP A 68 -10.27 -2.91 6.04
C TRP A 68 -10.31 -2.67 7.55
N LYS A 69 -9.16 -2.30 8.15
CA LYS A 69 -9.09 -1.96 9.57
C LYS A 69 -9.87 -0.68 9.91
N GLN A 70 -9.86 0.32 9.02
CA GLN A 70 -10.60 1.57 9.22
C GLN A 70 -12.11 1.44 8.99
N TRP A 71 -12.52 0.55 8.07
CA TRP A 71 -13.93 0.29 7.84
C TRP A 71 -14.56 -0.42 9.05
N GLY A 72 -13.83 -1.33 9.69
CA GLY A 72 -14.35 -2.11 10.81
C GLY A 72 -15.64 -2.82 10.41
N GLY A 73 -16.69 -2.71 11.23
CA GLY A 73 -18.01 -3.28 10.91
C GLY A 73 -18.70 -2.69 9.67
N ARG A 74 -18.17 -1.62 9.08
CA ARG A 74 -18.73 -1.00 7.85
C ARG A 74 -18.21 -1.64 6.56
N GLY A 75 -17.35 -2.66 6.63
CA GLY A 75 -16.70 -3.28 5.47
C GLY A 75 -17.69 -3.65 4.35
N TYR A 76 -18.77 -4.36 4.68
CA TYR A 76 -19.82 -4.73 3.72
C TYR A 76 -20.39 -3.51 2.98
N ARG A 77 -20.78 -2.45 3.72
CA ARG A 77 -21.36 -1.22 3.14
C ARG A 77 -20.37 -0.52 2.21
N GLU A 78 -19.11 -0.45 2.61
CA GLU A 78 -18.05 0.17 1.83
C GLU A 78 -17.73 -0.61 0.54
N LEU A 79 -17.78 -1.95 0.57
CA LEU A 79 -17.65 -2.80 -0.62
C LEU A 79 -18.82 -2.59 -1.58
N ARG A 80 -20.06 -2.61 -1.08
CA ARG A 80 -21.27 -2.36 -1.89
C ARG A 80 -21.27 -0.97 -2.52
N LYS A 81 -20.83 0.07 -1.80
CA LYS A 81 -20.68 1.44 -2.32
C LYS A 81 -19.69 1.53 -3.49
N ARG A 82 -18.72 0.61 -3.57
CA ARG A 82 -17.71 0.53 -4.64
C ARG A 82 -18.08 -0.46 -5.75
N GLY A 83 -19.33 -0.94 -5.78
CA GLY A 83 -19.85 -1.78 -6.86
C GLY A 83 -19.54 -3.28 -6.73
N VAL A 84 -18.97 -3.75 -5.61
CA VAL A 84 -18.78 -5.19 -5.37
C VAL A 84 -20.14 -5.85 -5.23
N SER A 85 -20.41 -6.94 -5.97
CA SER A 85 -21.69 -7.67 -5.90
C SER A 85 -21.98 -8.17 -4.49
N ARG A 86 -23.25 -8.47 -4.17
CA ARG A 86 -23.62 -8.96 -2.84
C ARG A 86 -22.89 -10.25 -2.50
N ASP A 87 -22.76 -11.16 -3.47
CA ASP A 87 -22.18 -12.49 -3.28
C ASP A 87 -20.66 -12.43 -3.04
N LEU A 88 -19.98 -11.38 -3.53
CA LEU A 88 -18.55 -11.14 -3.29
C LEU A 88 -18.26 -10.24 -2.08
N ALA A 89 -19.29 -9.62 -1.49
CA ALA A 89 -19.17 -8.71 -0.35
C ALA A 89 -19.53 -9.36 1.00
N TRP A 90 -20.12 -10.55 0.97
CA TRP A 90 -20.52 -11.35 2.13
C TRP A 90 -19.32 -12.05 2.79
#